data_AF-A0A2D7RMJ4-F1
#
_entry.id   AF-A0A2D7RMJ4-F1
#
_cell.length_a   1.000
_cell.length_b   1.000
_cell.length_c   1.000
_cell.angle_alpha   90.00
_cell.angle_beta   90.00
_cell.angle_gamma   90.00
#
_symmetry.space_group_name_H-M   'P 1'
#
loop_
_entity.id
_entity.type
_entity.pdbx_description
1 polymer ?
#
loop_
_entity_poly.entity_id
_entity_poly.type
_entity_poly.pdbx_seq_one_letter_code
_entity_poly.pdbx_strand_id
1 'polypeptide(L)' 'MNLFSRKSIILYSLLGLVSLFLAGFLRDILNFDTWIEILITTCVIIPMYMLARKIFSRFLHD' A
#
# COMPACT_ATOMS: atom_id res chain seq x y z
N MET A 1 -5.99 -18.78 -14.96
CA MET A 1 -6.06 -17.43 -14.36
C MET A 1 -4.66 -16.84 -14.40
N ASN A 2 -4.43 -15.78 -15.18
CA ASN A 2 -3.10 -15.20 -15.43
C ASN A 2 -2.60 -14.36 -14.23
N LEU A 3 -2.76 -14.90 -13.02
CA LEU A 3 -2.35 -14.29 -11.74
C LEU A 3 -0.82 -14.11 -11.65
N PHE A 4 -0.07 -14.81 -12.51
CA PHE A 4 1.39 -14.73 -12.69
C PHE A 4 1.81 -14.02 -13.98
N SER A 5 0.95 -13.19 -14.58
CA SER A 5 1.43 -12.30 -15.64
C SER A 5 2.45 -11.33 -15.06
N ARG A 6 3.56 -11.09 -15.75
CA ARG A 6 4.66 -10.20 -15.31
C ARG A 6 4.15 -8.85 -14.76
N LYS A 7 3.05 -8.34 -15.32
CA LYS A 7 2.38 -7.11 -14.88
C LYS A 7 1.82 -7.18 -13.45
N SER A 8 1.22 -8.29 -13.03
CA SER A 8 0.67 -8.45 -11.68
C SER A 8 1.78 -8.46 -10.62
N ILE A 9 2.89 -9.15 -10.89
CA ILE A 9 4.05 -9.22 -9.98
C ILE A 9 4.67 -7.82 -9.80
N ILE A 10 4.85 -7.09 -10.90
CA ILE A 10 5.36 -5.71 -10.87
C ILE A 10 4.40 -4.81 -10.07
N LEU A 11 3.08 -4.97 -10.25
CA LEU A 11 2.07 -4.20 -9.53
C LEU A 11 2.05 -4.49 -8.03
N TYR A 12 2.07 -5.76 -7.61
CA TYR A 12 2.10 -6.10 -6.19
C TYR A 12 3.41 -5.62 -5.53
N SER A 13 4.53 -5.71 -6.24
CA SER A 13 5.82 -5.22 -5.76
C SER A 13 5.85 -3.69 -5.65
N LEU A 14 5.34 -2.97 -6.67
CA LEU A 14 5.21 -1.51 -6.64
C LEU A 14 4.28 -1.05 -5.51
N LEU A 15 3.17 -1.74 -5.30
CA LEU A 15 2.23 -1.43 -4.23
C LEU A 15 2.85 -1.63 -2.83
N GLY A 16 3.66 -2.67 -2.66
CA GLY A 16 4.45 -2.88 -1.44
C GLY A 16 5.47 -1.77 -1.21
N LEU A 17 6.14 -1.30 -2.27
CA LEU A 17 7.10 -0.20 -2.20
C LEU A 17 6.42 1.13 -1.82
N VAL A 18 5.26 1.43 -2.40
CA VAL A 18 4.44 2.59 -2.03
C VAL A 18 3.99 2.51 -0.57
N SER A 19 3.59 1.32 -0.09
CA SER A 19 3.21 1.12 1.30
C SER A 19 4.36 1.35 2.28
N LEU A 20 5.57 0.88 1.96
CA LEU A 20 6.78 1.11 2.76
C LEU A 20 7.18 2.59 2.78
N PHE A 21 7.09 3.25 1.63
CA PHE A 21 7.38 4.68 1.51
C PHE A 21 6.41 5.52 2.33
N LEU A 22 5.11 5.21 2.28
CA LEU A 22 4.10 5.87 3.10
C LEU A 22 4.32 5.63 4.59
N ALA A 23 4.66 4.41 5.00
CA ALA A 23 4.94 4.08 6.40
C ALA A 23 6.11 4.92 6.94
N GLY A 24 7.20 5.02 6.18
CA GLY A 24 8.34 5.88 6.55
C GLY A 24 7.97 7.36 6.60
N PHE A 25 7.16 7.83 5.65
CA PHE A 25 6.69 9.22 5.61
C PHE A 25 5.74 9.57 6.76
N LEU A 26 4.83 8.66 7.11
CA LEU A 26 3.93 8.78 8.27
C LEU A 26 4.72 8.88 9.57
N ARG A 27 5.77 8.07 9.70
CA ARG A 27 6.69 8.10 10.85
C ARG A 27 7.49 9.40 10.96
N ASP A 28 7.90 9.99 9.84
CA ASP A 28 8.62 11.27 9.85
C ASP A 28 7.70 12.44 10.30
N ILE A 29 6.43 12.40 9.91
CA ILE A 29 5.42 13.41 10.27
C ILE A 29 4.93 13.23 11.71
N LEU A 30 4.63 12.01 12.13
CA LEU A 30 4.19 11.70 13.49
C LEU A 30 5.42 11.43 14.39
N ASN A 31 6.08 12.49 14.84
CA ASN A 31 7.02 12.41 15.98
C ASN A 31 6.25 12.24 17.32
N PHE A 32 5.35 11.27 17.40
CA PHE A 32 4.50 10.97 18.55
C PHE A 32 4.89 9.63 19.19
N ASP A 33 4.19 9.25 20.26
CA ASP A 33 4.35 7.96 20.93
C ASP A 33 4.23 6.78 19.95
N THR A 34 5.21 5.87 19.96
CA THR A 34 5.40 4.79 18.98
C THR A 34 4.14 3.93 18.78
N TRP A 35 3.34 3.75 19.83
CA TRP A 35 2.10 2.99 19.77
C TRP A 35 1.00 3.67 18.94
N ILE A 36 0.89 5.00 19.05
CA ILE A 36 -0.11 5.79 18.33
C ILE A 36 0.29 5.91 16.85
N GLU A 37 1.58 6.08 16.58
CA GLU A 37 2.14 6.09 15.22
C GLU A 37 1.80 4.81 14.46
N ILE A 38 2.00 3.64 15.08
CA ILE A 38 1.69 2.34 14.47
C ILE A 38 0.19 2.21 14.20
N LEU A 39 -0.67 2.60 15.14
CA LEU A 39 -2.12 2.54 14.96
C LEU A 39 -2.59 3.39 13.78
N ILE A 40 -2.13 4.64 13.70
CA ILE A 40 -2.50 5.58 12.63
C ILE A 40 -1.94 5.11 11.29
N THR A 41 -0.67 4.68 11.27
CA THR A 41 -0.01 4.17 10.07
C THR A 41 -0.75 2.95 9.51
N THR A 42 -1.15 2.02 10.37
CA THR A 42 -1.90 0.82 9.96
C THR A 42 -3.30 1.20 9.47
N CYS A 43 -3.95 2.16 10.13
CA CYS A 43 -5.27 2.67 9.74
C CYS A 43 -5.25 3.42 8.40
N VAL A 44 -4.11 3.95 7.95
CA VAL A 44 -3.96 4.61 6.64
C VAL A 44 -3.53 3.60 5.56
N ILE A 45 -2.59 2.72 5.87
CA ILE A 45 -2.05 1.74 4.92
C ILE A 45 -3.12 0.74 4.47
N ILE A 46 -3.93 0.20 5.38
CA ILE A 46 -4.97 -0.79 5.04
C ILE A 46 -5.99 -0.25 4.02
N PRO A 47 -6.67 0.89 4.25
CA PRO A 47 -7.63 1.42 3.29
C PRO A 47 -6.97 1.87 1.99
N MET A 48 -5.74 2.39 2.05
CA MET A 48 -4.97 2.70 0.84
C MET A 48 -4.72 1.44 0.00
N TYR A 49 -4.35 0.32 0.65
CA TYR A 49 -4.10 -0.95 -0.02
C TYR A 49 -5.39 -1.53 -0.64
N MET A 50 -6.52 -1.41 0.05
CA MET A 50 -7.83 -1.80 -0.50
C MET A 50 -8.22 -0.96 -1.71
N LEU A 51 -8.05 0.36 -1.64
CA LEU A 51 -8.34 1.30 -2.74
C LEU A 51 -7.46 1.03 -3.95
N ALA A 52 -6.15 0.92 -3.74
CA ALA A 52 -5.21 0.63 -4.81
C ALA A 52 -5.53 -0.71 -5.47
N ARG A 53 -5.73 -1.78 -4.69
CA ARG A 53 -6.11 -3.09 -5.23
C ARG A 53 -7.41 -2.99 -6.06
N LYS A 54 -8.39 -2.20 -5.63
CA LYS A 54 -9.67 -1.99 -6.34
C LYS A 54 -9.50 -1.21 -7.65
N ILE A 55 -8.67 -0.16 -7.66
CA ILE A 55 -8.37 0.64 -8.85
C ILE A 55 -7.54 -0.18 -9.85
N PHE A 56 -6.50 -0.86 -9.38
CA PHE A 56 -5.62 -1.66 -10.24
C PHE A 56 -6.30 -2.92 -10.79
N SER A 57 -7.23 -3.53 -10.05
CA SER A 57 -8.05 -4.63 -10.58
C SER A 57 -8.96 -4.18 -11.72
N ARG A 58 -9.31 -2.89 -11.80
CA ARG A 58 -10.02 -2.31 -12.95
C ARG A 58 -9.08 -2.13 -14.14
N PHE A 59 -7.86 -1.64 -13.91
CA PHE A 59 -6.85 -1.42 -14.97
C PHE A 59 -6.26 -2.70 -15.58
N LEU A 60 -6.35 -3.85 -14.90
CA LEU A 60 -5.84 -5.14 -15.39
C LEU A 60 -6.88 -5.94 -16.19
N HIS A 61 -8.12 -5.47 -16.24
CA HIS A 61 -9.24 -6.09 -16.97
C HIS A 61 -9.59 -5.30 -18.25
N ASP A 62 -8.65 -4.49 -18.76
CA ASP A 62 -8.61 -3.93 -20.11
C ASP A 62 -7.49 -4.63 -20.91
#